data_AF-A0A4Y2LIV6-F1
#
_entry.id   AF-A0A4Y2LIV6-F1
#
_cell.length_a   1.000
_cell.length_b   1.000
_cell.length_c   1.000
_cell.angle_alpha   90.00
_cell.angle_beta   90.00
_cell.angle_gamma   90.00
#
_symmetry.space_group_name_H-M   'P 1'
#
loop_
_entity.id
_entity.type
_entity.pdbx_description
1 polymer ?
#
loop_
_entity_poly.entity_id
_entity_poly.type
_entity_poly.pdbx_seq_one_letter_code
_entity_poly.pdbx_strand_id
1 'polypeptide(L)'
;MQLGNCSDELATRSPGTLSHSRWLATANRVLRLYVSSLAYSLNLKQIAEFVINVYTPNWFNMKSKHSLKDGIKHVWNTISRSWIYITIILLQDLKDVVDGVIC
;
A
#
# COMPACT_ATOMS: atom_id res chain seq x y z
N MET A 1 15.08 4.78 -27.48
CA MET A 1 15.06 4.58 -26.02
C MET A 1 16.49 4.39 -25.55
N GLN A 2 17.04 5.33 -24.79
CA GLN A 2 18.40 5.25 -24.27
C GLN A 2 18.34 4.46 -22.95
N LEU A 3 19.00 3.30 -22.87
CA LEU A 3 19.13 2.56 -21.61
C LEU A 3 20.06 3.35 -20.70
N GLY A 4 19.56 3.83 -19.57
CA GLY A 4 20.40 4.41 -18.52
C GLY A 4 21.20 3.29 -17.86
N ASN A 5 22.50 3.22 -18.13
CA ASN A 5 23.38 2.26 -17.48
C ASN A 5 23.63 2.69 -16.02
N CYS A 6 23.10 1.92 -15.07
CA CYS A 6 23.37 2.07 -13.65
C CYS A 6 24.68 1.36 -13.31
N SER A 7 25.64 2.07 -12.68
CA SER A 7 26.89 1.47 -12.16
C SER A 7 26.57 0.32 -11.20
N ASP A 8 27.32 -0.79 -11.29
CA ASP A 8 27.10 -1.94 -10.41
C ASP A 8 27.29 -1.59 -8.92
N GLU A 9 28.18 -0.65 -8.59
CA GLU A 9 28.37 -0.15 -7.23
C GLU A 9 27.11 0.54 -6.67
N LEU A 10 26.39 1.26 -7.53
CA LEU A 10 25.12 1.88 -7.16
C LEU A 10 24.00 0.84 -7.07
N ALA A 11 24.03 -0.18 -7.92
CA ALA A 11 23.04 -1.24 -7.94
C ALA A 11 23.09 -2.18 -6.73
N THR A 12 24.29 -2.39 -6.17
CA THR A 12 24.51 -3.20 -4.97
C THR A 12 24.41 -2.40 -3.67
N ARG A 13 24.31 -1.07 -3.75
CA ARG A 13 24.18 -0.21 -2.58
C ARG A 13 22.83 -0.46 -1.90
N SER A 14 22.87 -1.05 -0.72
CA SER A 14 21.66 -1.13 0.11
C SER A 14 21.31 0.28 0.57
N PRO A 15 20.08 0.78 0.34
CA PRO A 15 19.57 1.83 1.20
C PRO A 15 19.67 1.26 2.62
N GLY A 16 20.27 1.99 3.56
CA GLY A 16 20.50 1.49 4.92
C GLY A 16 19.21 1.01 5.61
N THR A 17 19.29 0.61 6.87
CA THR A 17 18.12 0.12 7.62
C THR A 17 17.03 1.20 7.71
N LEU A 18 16.11 1.22 6.74
CA LEU A 18 14.88 1.98 6.81
C LEU A 18 14.16 1.58 8.11
N SER A 19 13.53 2.53 8.78
CA SER A 19 12.74 2.34 10.01
C SER A 19 11.45 1.52 9.76
N HIS A 20 11.56 0.37 9.09
CA HIS A 20 10.50 -0.53 8.70
C HIS A 20 9.73 -1.08 9.91
N SER A 21 10.40 -1.22 11.05
CA SER A 21 9.79 -1.67 12.31
C SER A 21 8.69 -0.73 12.79
N ARG A 22 8.87 0.59 12.65
CA ARG A 22 7.89 1.59 13.09
C ARG A 22 6.63 1.55 12.24
N TRP A 23 6.78 1.46 10.92
CA TRP A 23 5.63 1.38 10.00
C TRP A 23 4.82 0.11 10.21
N LEU A 24 5.49 -1.03 10.41
CA LEU A 24 4.82 -2.29 10.70
C LEU A 24 4.10 -2.27 12.06
N ALA A 25 4.72 -1.67 13.08
CA ALA A 25 4.08 -1.49 14.38
C ALA A 25 2.81 -0.62 14.28
N THR A 26 2.84 0.44 13.49
CA THR A 26 1.66 1.28 13.24
C THR A 26 0.57 0.51 12.49
N ALA A 27 0.92 -0.20 11.41
CA ALA A 27 -0.02 -1.03 10.66
C ALA A 27 -0.70 -2.08 11.56
N ASN A 28 0.08 -2.78 12.38
CA ASN A 28 -0.44 -3.76 13.34
C ASN A 28 -1.37 -3.13 14.39
N ARG A 29 -1.06 -1.91 14.88
CA ARG A 29 -1.92 -1.18 15.81
C ARG A 29 -3.26 -0.81 15.17
N VAL A 30 -3.25 -0.33 13.92
CA VAL A 30 -4.48 -0.01 13.18
C VAL A 30 -5.34 -1.24 12.98
N LEU A 31 -4.75 -2.37 12.55
CA LEU A 31 -5.50 -3.60 12.34
C LEU A 31 -6.10 -4.14 13.64
N ARG A 32 -5.36 -4.09 14.74
CA ARG A 32 -5.88 -4.44 16.08
C ARG A 32 -7.02 -3.52 16.49
N LEU A 33 -6.88 -2.22 16.27
CA LEU A 33 -7.92 -1.24 16.55
C LEU A 33 -9.20 -1.54 15.74
N TYR A 34 -9.07 -1.85 14.45
CA TYR A 34 -10.18 -2.24 13.59
C TYR A 34 -10.91 -3.48 14.11
N VAL A 35 -10.18 -4.54 14.46
CA VAL A 35 -10.78 -5.79 14.97
C VAL A 35 -11.42 -5.61 16.35
N SER A 36 -10.83 -4.77 17.21
CA SER A 36 -11.35 -4.53 18.56
C SER A 36 -12.50 -3.51 18.61
N SER A 37 -12.78 -2.79 17.52
CA SER A 37 -13.83 -1.78 17.49
C SER A 37 -15.20 -2.42 17.24
N LEU A 38 -16.11 -2.35 18.21
CA LEU A 38 -17.52 -2.73 18.00
C LEU A 38 -18.25 -1.76 17.06
N ALA A 39 -17.83 -0.49 17.05
CA ALA A 39 -18.41 0.53 16.19
C ALA A 39 -17.65 0.56 14.85
N TYR A 40 -18.38 0.36 13.76
CA TYR A 40 -17.83 0.36 12.41
C TYR A 40 -17.57 1.79 11.94
N SER A 41 -16.38 2.31 12.21
CA SER A 41 -15.93 3.58 11.66
C SER A 41 -15.53 3.38 10.20
N LEU A 42 -16.21 4.06 9.27
CA LEU A 42 -15.90 4.02 7.83
C LEU A 42 -14.42 4.37 7.57
N ASN A 43 -13.92 5.42 8.23
CA ASN A 43 -12.53 5.84 8.13
C ASN A 43 -11.57 4.74 8.63
N LEU A 44 -11.90 4.08 9.73
CA LEU A 44 -11.07 3.01 10.28
C LEU A 44 -11.05 1.77 9.36
N LYS A 45 -12.20 1.42 8.80
CA LYS A 45 -12.32 0.36 7.78
C LYS A 45 -11.44 0.68 6.56
N GLN A 46 -11.56 1.88 6.00
CA GLN A 46 -10.75 2.30 4.86
C GLN A 46 -9.25 2.22 5.16
N ILE A 47 -8.80 2.71 6.32
CA ILE A 47 -7.37 2.62 6.68
C ILE A 47 -6.95 1.14 6.83
N ALA A 48 -7.77 0.29 7.44
CA ALA A 48 -7.47 -1.14 7.58
C ALA A 48 -7.39 -1.85 6.21
N GLU A 49 -8.33 -1.57 5.31
CA GLU A 49 -8.34 -2.10 3.94
C GLU A 49 -7.14 -1.61 3.13
N PHE A 50 -6.76 -0.34 3.27
CA PHE A 50 -5.53 0.19 2.68
C PHE A 50 -4.29 -0.55 3.18
N VAL A 51 -4.20 -0.79 4.49
CA VAL A 51 -3.08 -1.50 5.11
C VAL A 51 -2.95 -2.93 4.56
N ILE A 52 -4.07 -3.63 4.39
CA ILE A 52 -4.09 -5.01 3.88
C ILE A 52 -3.81 -5.05 2.37
N ASN A 53 -4.48 -4.22 1.57
CA ASN A 53 -4.49 -4.35 0.12
C ASN A 53 -3.35 -3.63 -0.59
N VAL A 54 -2.85 -2.54 -0.01
CA VAL A 54 -1.81 -1.69 -0.61
C VAL A 54 -0.50 -1.84 0.14
N TYR A 55 -0.50 -1.54 1.44
CA TYR A 55 0.73 -1.47 2.22
C TYR A 55 1.42 -2.83 2.37
N THR A 56 0.70 -3.84 2.87
CA THR A 56 1.23 -5.18 3.13
C THR A 56 1.95 -5.80 1.92
N PRO A 57 1.31 -5.95 0.74
CA PRO A 57 1.96 -6.57 -0.41
C PRO A 57 3.14 -5.74 -0.92
N ASN A 58 3.07 -4.42 -0.82
CA ASN A 58 4.16 -3.55 -1.26
C ASN A 58 5.37 -3.65 -0.32
N TRP A 59 5.12 -3.72 0.99
CA TRP A 59 6.15 -3.95 2.01
C TRP A 59 6.86 -5.30 1.80
N PHE A 60 6.11 -6.38 1.58
CA PHE A 60 6.69 -7.69 1.29
C PHE A 60 7.52 -7.68 0.00
N ASN A 61 7.04 -6.99 -1.03
CA ASN A 61 7.76 -6.88 -2.30
C ASN A 61 9.09 -6.12 -2.14
N MET A 62 9.08 -4.99 -1.42
CA MET A 62 10.30 -4.22 -1.11
C MET A 62 11.29 -5.04 -0.26
N LYS A 63 10.80 -5.80 0.72
CA LYS A 63 11.66 -6.67 1.55
C LYS A 63 12.30 -7.78 0.73
N SER A 64 11.54 -8.36 -0.20
CA SER A 64 12.02 -9.47 -1.04
C SER A 64 13.01 -9.01 -2.11
N LYS A 65 12.86 -7.78 -2.62
CA LYS A 65 13.65 -7.24 -3.74
C LYS A 65 14.25 -5.88 -3.39
N HIS A 66 15.19 -5.86 -2.46
CA HIS A 66 15.74 -4.61 -1.91
C HIS A 66 16.80 -3.92 -2.80
N SER A 67 17.11 -4.45 -3.99
CA SER A 67 18.05 -3.81 -4.92
C SER A 67 17.50 -2.50 -5.47
N LEU A 68 18.37 -1.51 -5.63
CA LEU A 68 18.02 -0.24 -6.27
C LEU A 68 17.44 -0.43 -7.69
N LYS A 69 17.88 -1.47 -8.40
CA LYS A 69 17.38 -1.87 -9.73
C LYS A 69 15.86 -2.17 -9.72
N ASP A 70 15.31 -2.57 -8.58
CA ASP A 70 13.89 -2.85 -8.39
C ASP A 70 13.11 -1.65 -7.81
N GLY A 71 13.79 -0.57 -7.41
CA GLY A 71 13.18 0.62 -6.82
C GLY A 71 12.05 1.22 -7.66
N ILE A 72 12.27 1.39 -8.97
CA ILE A 72 11.23 1.90 -9.90
C ILE A 72 10.01 0.98 -9.94
N LYS A 73 10.23 -0.35 -9.91
CA LYS A 73 9.14 -1.33 -9.88
C LYS A 73 8.36 -1.23 -8.58
N HIS A 74 9.01 -0.98 -7.45
CA HIS A 74 8.32 -0.77 -6.17
C HIS A 74 7.47 0.51 -6.17
N VAL A 75 8.00 1.61 -6.70
CA VAL A 75 7.24 2.86 -6.84
C VAL A 75 6.02 2.65 -7.74
N TRP A 76 6.21 2.06 -8.92
CA TRP A 76 5.11 1.74 -9.82
C TRP A 76 4.06 0.85 -9.17
N ASN A 77 4.46 -0.25 -8.53
CA ASN A 77 3.54 -1.15 -7.82
C ASN A 77 2.76 -0.44 -6.71
N THR A 78 3.39 0.51 -6.00
CA THR A 78 2.71 1.33 -4.99
C THR A 78 1.64 2.18 -5.63
N ILE A 79 1.98 2.89 -6.71
CA ILE A 79 1.06 3.79 -7.42
C ILE A 79 -0.11 3.00 -8.01
N SER A 80 0.17 1.91 -8.74
CA SER A 80 -0.85 1.09 -9.36
C SER A 80 -1.81 0.48 -8.34
N ARG A 81 -1.29 -0.03 -7.21
CA ARG A 81 -2.14 -0.60 -6.14
C ARG A 81 -3.00 0.46 -5.46
N SER A 82 -2.43 1.62 -5.17
CA SER A 82 -3.17 2.75 -4.61
C SER A 82 -4.27 3.23 -5.56
N TRP A 83 -3.99 3.29 -6.86
CA TRP A 83 -4.98 3.63 -7.88
C TRP A 83 -6.13 2.64 -7.92
N ILE A 84 -5.83 1.34 -8.01
CA ILE A 84 -6.85 0.28 -8.01
C ILE A 84 -7.71 0.37 -6.74
N TYR A 85 -7.08 0.55 -5.58
CA TYR A 85 -7.78 0.71 -4.31
C TYR A 85 -8.73 1.91 -4.30
N ILE A 86 -8.27 3.09 -4.76
CA ILE A 86 -9.09 4.29 -4.86
C ILE A 86 -10.27 4.07 -5.82
N THR A 87 -10.03 3.45 -6.98
CA THR A 87 -11.09 3.14 -7.95
C THR A 87 -12.15 2.21 -7.36
N ILE A 88 -11.75 1.19 -6.60
CA ILE A 88 -12.70 0.27 -5.94
C ILE A 88 -13.56 1.03 -4.92
N ILE A 89 -12.97 1.93 -4.13
CA ILE A 89 -13.74 2.74 -3.17
C ILE A 89 -14.73 3.65 -3.88
N LEU A 90 -14.27 4.41 -4.88
CA LEU A 90 -15.15 5.30 -5.63
C LEU A 90 -16.30 4.54 -6.30
N LEU A 91 -16.04 3.32 -6.78
CA LEU A 91 -17.08 2.47 -7.35
C LEU A 91 -18.08 2.00 -6.28
N GLN A 92 -17.62 1.69 -5.06
CA GLN A 92 -18.49 1.31 -3.96
C GLN A 92 -19.38 2.49 -3.53
N ASP A 93 -18.80 3.68 -3.38
CA ASP A 93 -19.54 4.89 -3.01
C ASP A 93 -20.64 5.20 -4.05
N LEU A 94 -20.33 5.02 -5.35
CA LEU A 94 -21.33 5.19 -6.42
C LEU A 94 -22.44 4.15 -6.37
N LYS A 95 -22.12 2.89 -6.07
CA LYS A 95 -23.14 1.83 -5.90
C LYS A 95 -24.07 2.14 -4.74
N ASP A 96 -23.51 2.55 -3.60
CA ASP A 96 -24.29 2.88 -2.40
C ASP A 96 -25.26 4.05 -2.66
N VAL A 97 -24.85 5.03 -3.47
CA VAL A 97 -25.75 6.14 -3.91
C VAL A 97 -26.86 5.64 -4.84
N VAL A 98 -26.55 4.78 -5.81
CA VAL A 98 -27.54 4.24 -6.75
C VAL A 98 -28.56 3.37 -6.02
N ASP A 99 -28.10 2.48 -5.15
CA ASP A 99 -28.97 1.59 -4.36
C ASP A 99 -29.86 2.40 -3.41
N GLY A 100 -29.36 3.51 -2.85
CA GLY A 100 -30.15 4.42 -2.01
C GLY A 100 -31.22 5.22 -2.76
N VAL A 101 -31.10 5.40 -4.08
CA VAL A 101 -32.08 6.13 -4.92
C VAL A 101 -33.14 5.19 -5.51
N ILE A 102 -32.83 3.90 -5.66
CA ILE A 102 -33.76 2.89 -6.18
C ILE A 102 -34.66 2.31 -5.06
N CYS A 103 -34.40 2.65 -3.79
CA CYS A 103 -35.29 2.38 -2.65
C CYS A 103 -36.39 3.45 -2.51
#